data_AF-A0A9X2RCF9-F1
#
_entry.id   AF-A0A9X2RCF9-F1
#
_cell.length_a   1.000
_cell.length_b   1.000
_cell.length_c   1.000
_cell.angle_alpha   90.00
_cell.angle_beta   90.00
_cell.angle_gamma   90.00
#
_symmetry.space_group_name_H-M   'P 1'
#
loop_
_entity.id
_entity.type
_entity.pdbx_description
1 polymer ?
#
loop_
_entity_poly.entity_id
_entity_poly.type
_entity_poly.pdbx_seq_one_letter_code
_entity_poly.pdbx_strand_id
1 'polypeptide(L)'
;MSVKLRLRRIGRKKIPVYSIVAADQRNARDGRYIEDIGRYFPLREPAEVRLEEDRALYWLENGAQPSDTVRSILRRRGLLLHHHLKKKGESPGEIESAVEEFRERMAEQGEEVKIAVGTRGQDPLERERERAEEIDEEAQLRAQATPLSAVQEETEAEDVETADAEDADAASETDEPEAAADEADETDASADADDNEEPEDE
;
A
#
# COMPACT_ATOMS: atom_id res chain seq x y z
N MET A 1 -32.19 6.28 -3.50
CA MET A 1 -30.72 6.13 -3.54
C MET A 1 -30.20 6.19 -2.11
N SER A 2 -29.18 5.41 -1.77
CA SER A 2 -28.62 5.39 -0.42
C SER A 2 -27.13 5.03 -0.45
N VAL A 3 -26.29 5.87 0.14
CA VAL A 3 -24.87 5.61 0.30
C VAL A 3 -24.67 4.63 1.47
N LYS A 4 -23.79 3.65 1.29
CA LYS A 4 -23.34 2.73 2.33
C LYS A 4 -21.83 2.84 2.53
N LEU A 5 -21.40 2.87 3.79
CA LEU A 5 -20.01 2.69 4.16
C LEU A 5 -19.74 1.18 4.27
N ARG A 6 -18.89 0.66 3.39
CA ARG A 6 -18.70 -0.79 3.19
C ARG A 6 -17.24 -1.16 2.96
N LEU A 7 -16.91 -2.43 3.19
CA LEU A 7 -15.60 -2.99 2.87
C LEU A 7 -15.56 -3.46 1.40
N ARG A 8 -14.59 -2.93 0.65
CA ARG A 8 -14.17 -3.40 -0.67
C ARG A 8 -12.85 -4.16 -0.53
N ARG A 9 -12.71 -5.33 -1.14
CA ARG A 9 -11.48 -6.13 -1.06
C ARG A 9 -10.47 -5.66 -2.10
N ILE A 10 -9.25 -5.40 -1.65
CA ILE A 10 -8.10 -5.02 -2.50
C ILE A 10 -6.87 -5.93 -2.32
N GLY A 11 -6.89 -6.82 -1.30
CA GLY A 11 -5.77 -7.73 -1.02
C GLY A 11 -5.78 -9.05 -1.82
N ARG A 12 -4.58 -9.61 -2.01
CA ARG A 12 -4.25 -10.81 -2.81
C ARG A 12 -4.92 -12.10 -2.25
N LYS A 13 -4.70 -13.25 -2.92
CA LYS A 13 -5.05 -14.59 -2.39
C LYS A 13 -4.31 -14.82 -1.07
N LYS A 14 -4.97 -15.42 -0.07
CA LYS A 14 -4.53 -15.58 1.33
C LYS A 14 -4.20 -14.29 2.12
N ILE A 15 -4.02 -13.13 1.48
CA ILE A 15 -3.70 -11.84 2.15
C ILE A 15 -4.84 -10.83 1.92
N PRO A 16 -5.99 -10.95 2.62
CA PRO A 16 -7.07 -9.98 2.52
C PRO A 16 -6.68 -8.64 3.14
N VAL A 17 -6.85 -7.58 2.36
CA VAL A 17 -6.82 -6.17 2.78
C VAL A 17 -8.12 -5.55 2.29
N TYR A 18 -8.77 -4.75 3.13
CA TYR A 18 -10.02 -4.09 2.81
C TYR A 18 -9.83 -2.57 2.78
N SER A 19 -10.44 -1.91 1.80
CA SER A 19 -10.64 -0.46 1.77
C SER A 19 -12.07 -0.16 2.25
N ILE A 20 -12.22 0.88 3.06
CA ILE A 20 -13.49 1.35 3.63
C ILE A 20 -13.99 2.43 2.68
N VAL A 21 -15.01 2.12 1.87
CA VAL A 21 -15.51 3.02 0.82
C VAL A 21 -16.92 3.51 1.09
N ALA A 22 -17.20 4.75 0.70
CA ALA A 22 -18.54 5.27 0.47
C ALA A 22 -18.99 4.92 -0.96
N ALA A 23 -20.12 4.23 -1.11
CA ALA A 23 -20.68 3.85 -2.42
C ALA A 23 -22.21 3.78 -2.40
N ASP A 24 -22.87 3.91 -3.56
CA ASP A 24 -24.30 3.53 -3.69
C ASP A 24 -24.43 2.03 -3.40
N GLN A 25 -25.45 1.66 -2.60
CA GLN A 25 -25.79 0.27 -2.30
C GLN A 25 -25.86 -0.64 -3.53
N ARG A 26 -26.29 -0.12 -4.68
CA ARG A 26 -26.55 -0.89 -5.92
C ARG A 26 -25.29 -1.28 -6.68
N ASN A 27 -24.15 -0.65 -6.42
CA ASN A 27 -22.90 -0.96 -7.12
C ASN A 27 -22.33 -2.30 -6.64
N ALA A 28 -21.77 -3.12 -7.54
CA ALA A 28 -21.07 -4.36 -7.16
C ALA A 28 -19.98 -4.11 -6.09
N ARG A 29 -19.74 -5.08 -5.19
CA ARG A 29 -18.91 -4.92 -3.96
C ARG A 29 -17.61 -4.16 -4.19
N ASP A 30 -16.81 -4.63 -5.14
CA ASP A 30 -15.47 -4.10 -5.42
C ASP A 30 -15.43 -3.15 -6.64
N GLY A 31 -16.60 -2.82 -7.20
CA GLY A 31 -16.78 -1.89 -8.33
C GLY A 31 -16.76 -0.41 -7.91
N ARG A 32 -17.34 0.45 -8.76
CA ARG A 32 -17.31 1.92 -8.60
C ARG A 32 -17.79 2.36 -7.21
N TYR A 33 -17.00 3.22 -6.59
CA TYR A 33 -17.28 3.90 -5.33
C TYR A 33 -17.25 5.42 -5.53
N ILE A 34 -17.58 6.17 -4.47
CA ILE A 34 -17.57 7.64 -4.45
C ILE A 34 -16.26 8.13 -3.82
N GLU A 35 -15.89 7.57 -2.67
CA GLU A 35 -14.70 7.96 -1.89
C GLU A 35 -14.13 6.76 -1.12
N ASP A 36 -12.80 6.71 -0.95
CA ASP A 36 -12.07 5.75 -0.11
C ASP A 36 -11.64 6.47 1.17
N ILE A 37 -12.26 6.13 2.31
CA ILE A 37 -12.07 6.86 3.59
C ILE A 37 -11.11 6.15 4.55
N GLY A 38 -10.61 4.97 4.21
CA GLY A 38 -9.72 4.21 5.09
C GLY A 38 -9.40 2.79 4.63
N ARG A 39 -8.58 2.08 5.40
CA ARG A 39 -8.17 0.69 5.15
C ARG A 39 -8.17 -0.11 6.44
N TYR A 40 -8.56 -1.38 6.33
CA TYR A 40 -8.58 -2.36 7.41
C TYR A 40 -7.71 -3.58 7.05
N PHE A 41 -6.79 -3.92 7.95
CA PHE A 41 -5.79 -4.98 7.81
C PHE A 41 -6.10 -6.12 8.80
N PRO A 42 -6.98 -7.08 8.45
CA PRO A 42 -7.43 -8.13 9.36
C PRO A 42 -6.35 -9.14 9.77
N LEU A 43 -5.25 -9.23 9.01
CA LEU A 43 -4.12 -10.14 9.28
C LEU A 43 -2.99 -9.51 10.11
N ARG A 44 -3.10 -8.24 10.50
CA ARG A 44 -2.16 -7.70 11.49
C ARG A 44 -2.65 -8.15 12.86
N GLU A 45 -1.72 -8.59 13.70
CA GLU A 45 -1.97 -8.88 15.11
C GLU A 45 -1.22 -7.80 15.90
N PRO A 46 -1.90 -6.73 16.35
CA PRO A 46 -3.34 -6.50 16.37
C PRO A 46 -3.92 -5.90 15.06
N ALA A 47 -5.23 -6.09 14.81
CA ALA A 47 -5.81 -5.79 13.50
C ALA A 47 -6.02 -4.28 13.24
N GLU A 48 -5.10 -3.72 12.49
CA GLU A 48 -4.95 -2.29 12.20
C GLU A 48 -6.07 -1.71 11.32
N VAL A 49 -6.52 -0.50 11.67
CA VAL A 49 -7.42 0.33 10.85
C VAL A 49 -6.80 1.71 10.70
N ARG A 50 -6.62 2.15 9.45
CA ARG A 50 -6.32 3.55 9.10
C ARG A 50 -7.62 4.17 8.60
N LEU A 51 -8.11 5.24 9.22
CA LEU A 51 -9.40 5.85 8.89
C LEU A 51 -9.28 7.38 8.96
N GLU A 52 -9.87 8.06 7.99
CA GLU A 52 -10.04 9.52 8.03
C GLU A 52 -11.31 9.85 8.83
N GLU A 53 -11.13 10.35 10.04
CA GLU A 53 -12.23 10.56 10.99
C GLU A 53 -13.21 11.63 10.49
N ASP A 54 -12.70 12.75 9.98
CA ASP A 54 -13.50 13.86 9.44
C ASP A 54 -14.36 13.43 8.24
N ARG A 55 -13.78 12.62 7.34
CA ARG A 55 -14.49 12.08 6.16
C ARG A 55 -15.52 11.03 6.58
N ALA A 56 -15.22 10.20 7.57
CA ALA A 56 -16.18 9.26 8.13
C ALA A 56 -17.37 9.97 8.79
N LEU A 57 -17.13 11.03 9.57
CA LEU A 57 -18.18 11.86 10.18
C LEU A 57 -19.02 12.58 9.12
N TYR A 58 -18.39 13.20 8.13
CA TYR A 58 -19.09 13.81 6.98
C TYR A 58 -20.06 12.83 6.31
N TRP A 59 -19.65 11.58 6.05
CA TRP A 59 -20.55 10.60 5.45
C TRP A 59 -21.69 10.15 6.37
N LEU A 60 -21.44 10.01 7.69
CA LEU A 60 -22.49 9.70 8.67
C LEU A 60 -23.53 10.83 8.78
N GLU A 61 -23.08 12.09 8.73
CA GLU A 61 -23.95 13.28 8.74
C GLU A 61 -24.82 13.36 7.48
N ASN A 62 -24.24 13.05 6.31
CA ASN A 62 -24.97 12.86 5.04
C ASN A 62 -25.84 11.56 5.01
N GLY A 63 -26.00 10.86 6.13
CA GLY A 63 -26.91 9.73 6.29
C GLY A 63 -26.41 8.40 5.75
N ALA A 64 -25.12 8.27 5.40
CA ALA A 64 -24.56 7.02 4.89
C ALA A 64 -24.64 5.89 5.92
N GLN A 65 -25.10 4.72 5.49
CA GLN A 65 -25.38 3.60 6.39
C GLN A 65 -24.18 2.64 6.49
N PRO A 66 -23.55 2.45 7.66
CA PRO A 66 -22.42 1.53 7.80
C PRO A 66 -22.86 0.06 7.87
N SER A 67 -22.18 -0.80 7.09
CA SER A 67 -22.27 -2.26 7.26
C SER A 67 -21.69 -2.69 8.61
N ASP A 68 -22.02 -3.89 9.08
CA ASP A 68 -21.86 -4.26 10.50
C ASP A 68 -20.40 -4.30 10.97
N THR A 69 -19.47 -4.77 10.14
CA THR A 69 -18.01 -4.69 10.42
C THR A 69 -17.53 -3.24 10.48
N VAL A 70 -18.02 -2.38 9.58
CA VAL A 70 -17.68 -0.94 9.58
C VAL A 70 -18.30 -0.25 10.80
N ARG A 71 -19.53 -0.61 11.18
CA ARG A 71 -20.19 -0.11 12.40
C ARG A 71 -19.42 -0.52 13.66
N SER A 72 -18.86 -1.74 13.71
CA SER A 72 -17.99 -2.20 14.80
C SER A 72 -16.69 -1.39 14.88
N ILE A 73 -16.07 -1.06 13.74
CA ILE A 73 -14.88 -0.19 13.65
C ILE A 73 -15.22 1.23 14.12
N LEU A 74 -16.30 1.84 13.60
CA LEU A 74 -16.73 3.19 13.96
C LEU A 74 -17.20 3.30 15.42
N ARG A 75 -17.79 2.23 16.00
CA ARG A 75 -18.06 2.11 17.44
C ARG A 75 -16.75 2.17 18.22
N ARG A 76 -15.79 1.29 17.92
CA ARG A 76 -14.50 1.22 18.64
C ARG A 76 -13.68 2.51 18.53
N ARG A 77 -13.81 3.30 17.45
CA ARG A 77 -13.15 4.61 17.32
C ARG A 77 -13.89 5.77 18.00
N GLY A 78 -15.10 5.56 18.52
CA GLY A 78 -15.95 6.58 19.14
C GLY A 78 -16.74 7.47 18.17
N LEU A 79 -16.57 7.30 16.85
CA LEU A 79 -17.19 8.17 15.84
C LEU A 79 -18.73 8.08 15.80
N LEU A 80 -19.29 6.91 16.16
CA LEU A 80 -20.74 6.78 16.32
C LEU A 80 -21.27 7.51 17.56
N LEU A 81 -20.47 7.65 18.62
CA LEU A 81 -20.81 8.45 19.79
C LEU A 81 -20.73 9.94 19.45
N HIS A 82 -19.64 10.39 18.83
CA HIS A 82 -19.48 11.77 18.34
C HIS A 82 -20.69 12.22 17.51
N HIS A 83 -21.03 11.44 16.48
CA HIS A 83 -22.17 11.71 15.59
C HIS A 83 -23.54 11.63 16.30
N HIS A 84 -23.69 10.83 17.36
CA HIS A 84 -24.91 10.79 18.17
C HIS A 84 -25.07 12.04 19.03
N LEU A 85 -24.02 12.44 19.77
CA LEU A 85 -24.03 13.64 20.61
C LEU A 85 -24.19 14.92 19.77
N LYS A 86 -23.51 15.01 18.62
CA LYS A 86 -23.70 16.07 17.62
C LYS A 86 -25.14 16.15 17.09
N LYS A 87 -25.84 15.01 16.98
CA LYS A 87 -27.28 14.96 16.63
C LYS A 87 -28.23 15.25 17.80
N LYS A 88 -27.77 15.16 19.04
CA LYS A 88 -28.50 15.58 20.24
C LYS A 88 -28.39 17.10 20.47
N GLY A 89 -27.31 17.72 20.00
CA GLY A 89 -27.07 19.17 20.10
C GLY A 89 -26.17 19.60 21.25
N GLU A 90 -25.36 18.68 21.79
CA GLU A 90 -24.33 18.98 22.81
C GLU A 90 -23.25 19.92 22.24
N SER A 91 -22.48 20.61 23.10
CA SER A 91 -21.39 21.49 22.63
C SER A 91 -20.16 20.69 22.17
N PRO A 92 -19.32 21.23 21.25
CA PRO A 92 -18.18 20.50 20.70
C PRO A 92 -17.21 19.92 21.75
N GLY A 93 -16.90 20.68 22.82
CA GLY A 93 -15.99 20.22 23.87
C GLY A 93 -16.55 19.06 24.70
N GLU A 94 -17.86 19.02 24.96
CA GLU A 94 -18.52 17.89 25.63
C GLU A 94 -18.55 16.64 24.74
N ILE A 95 -18.62 16.82 23.41
CA ILE A 95 -18.53 15.72 22.45
C ILE A 95 -17.11 15.15 22.41
N GLU A 96 -16.09 16.01 22.47
CA GLU A 96 -14.68 15.61 22.48
C GLU A 96 -14.33 14.85 23.78
N SER A 97 -14.64 15.41 24.96
CA SER A 97 -14.35 14.74 26.23
C SER A 97 -15.08 13.40 26.37
N ALA A 98 -16.37 13.33 26.01
CA ALA A 98 -17.14 12.08 26.05
C ALA A 98 -16.62 11.02 25.06
N VAL A 99 -15.96 11.42 23.98
CA VAL A 99 -15.31 10.51 23.03
C VAL A 99 -13.94 10.04 23.55
N GLU A 100 -13.21 10.87 24.27
CA GLU A 100 -11.95 10.50 24.94
C GLU A 100 -12.20 9.56 26.13
N GLU A 101 -13.09 9.91 27.05
CA GLU A 101 -13.56 9.03 28.14
C GLU A 101 -14.05 7.67 27.60
N PHE A 102 -14.77 7.68 26.47
CA PHE A 102 -15.22 6.45 25.82
C PHE A 102 -14.04 5.64 25.24
N ARG A 103 -13.02 6.29 24.67
CA ARG A 103 -11.82 5.62 24.14
C ARG A 103 -10.99 4.99 25.26
N GLU A 104 -10.79 5.69 26.37
CA GLU A 104 -10.08 5.17 27.55
C GLU A 104 -10.80 3.95 28.14
N ARG A 105 -12.09 4.09 28.44
CA ARG A 105 -12.93 3.01 28.98
C ARG A 105 -12.99 1.78 28.05
N MET A 106 -12.87 1.97 26.73
CA MET A 106 -12.81 0.87 25.75
C MET A 106 -11.42 0.22 25.66
N ALA A 107 -10.35 0.95 25.96
CA ALA A 107 -8.99 0.40 26.06
C ALA A 107 -8.84 -0.42 27.35
N GLU A 108 -9.31 0.09 28.49
CA GLU A 108 -9.33 -0.63 29.78
C GLU A 108 -10.13 -1.94 29.71
N GLN A 109 -11.28 -1.93 29.00
CA GLN A 109 -12.16 -3.11 28.89
C GLN A 109 -11.59 -4.24 28.02
N GLY A 110 -10.43 -4.05 27.40
CA GLY A 110 -9.75 -5.13 26.67
C GLY A 110 -10.54 -5.66 25.47
N GLU A 111 -11.42 -4.87 24.85
CA GLU A 111 -12.12 -5.23 23.58
C GLU A 111 -11.13 -5.13 22.39
N GLU A 112 -9.94 -5.75 22.55
CA GLU A 112 -8.73 -5.58 21.77
C GLU A 112 -8.79 -6.26 20.40
N VAL A 113 -9.50 -5.63 19.49
CA VAL A 113 -8.81 -5.28 18.25
C VAL A 113 -8.05 -4.00 18.54
N LYS A 114 -6.77 -4.10 18.96
CA LYS A 114 -5.91 -2.91 19.13
C LYS A 114 -5.74 -2.26 17.76
N ILE A 115 -6.58 -1.28 17.46
CA ILE A 115 -6.48 -0.51 16.22
C ILE A 115 -5.20 0.31 16.34
N ALA A 116 -4.12 -0.19 15.73
CA ALA A 116 -2.94 0.62 15.50
C ALA A 116 -3.39 1.82 14.66
N VAL A 117 -3.36 3.02 15.27
CA VAL A 117 -3.73 4.25 14.59
C VAL A 117 -2.58 4.59 13.67
N GLY A 118 -2.61 4.05 12.45
CA GLY A 118 -1.67 4.42 11.41
C GLY A 118 -1.91 5.85 10.99
N THR A 119 -1.29 6.79 11.70
CA THR A 119 -1.13 8.18 11.29
C THR A 119 -0.61 8.20 9.86
N ARG A 120 -1.20 9.08 9.03
CA ARG A 120 -0.75 9.30 7.65
C ARG A 120 0.50 10.19 7.68
N GLY A 121 1.61 9.63 8.16
CA GLY A 121 2.85 10.37 8.41
C GLY A 121 3.77 9.71 9.45
N GLN A 122 3.96 8.40 9.35
CA GLN A 122 5.21 7.74 9.76
C GLN A 122 5.54 6.72 8.67
N ASP A 123 6.32 7.16 7.70
CA ASP A 123 6.38 6.51 6.39
C ASP A 123 7.35 5.32 6.36
N PRO A 124 7.17 4.35 5.45
CA PRO A 124 8.22 3.38 5.12
C PRO A 124 9.53 4.07 4.74
N LEU A 125 9.42 5.25 4.11
CA LEU A 125 10.53 6.12 3.69
C LEU A 125 11.41 6.59 4.84
N GLU A 126 10.88 6.78 6.06
CA GLU A 126 11.70 7.16 7.21
C GLU A 126 12.58 6.00 7.64
N ARG A 127 12.00 4.79 7.76
CA ARG A 127 12.76 3.55 7.97
C ARG A 127 13.65 3.14 6.80
N GLU A 128 13.53 3.77 5.64
CA GLU A 128 14.41 3.55 4.49
C GLU A 128 15.53 4.59 4.42
N ARG A 129 15.32 5.79 4.98
CA ARG A 129 16.37 6.79 5.25
C ARG A 129 17.25 6.37 6.41
N GLU A 130 16.67 5.99 7.54
CA GLU A 130 17.40 5.47 8.72
C GLU A 130 18.37 4.34 8.30
N ARG A 131 17.89 3.37 7.51
CA ARG A 131 18.72 2.27 7.00
C ARG A 131 19.71 2.68 5.89
N ALA A 132 19.49 3.77 5.18
CA ALA A 132 20.46 4.29 4.22
C ALA A 132 21.59 5.04 4.95
N GLU A 133 21.23 5.85 5.94
CA GLU A 133 22.14 6.56 6.84
C GLU A 133 23.03 5.57 7.62
N GLU A 134 22.45 4.49 8.17
CA GLU A 134 23.21 3.38 8.79
C GLU A 134 24.23 2.73 7.83
N ILE A 135 23.87 2.52 6.56
CA ILE A 135 24.75 1.91 5.54
C ILE A 135 25.87 2.87 5.12
N ASP A 136 25.56 4.15 4.95
CA ASP A 136 26.54 5.19 4.59
C ASP A 136 27.50 5.47 5.76
N GLU A 137 27.05 5.36 7.01
CA GLU A 137 27.92 5.41 8.20
C GLU A 137 28.81 4.15 8.30
N GLU A 138 28.29 2.94 8.09
CA GLU A 138 29.11 1.71 8.06
C GLU A 138 30.17 1.79 6.95
N ALA A 139 29.81 2.27 5.76
CA ALA A 139 30.73 2.47 4.64
C ALA A 139 31.83 3.50 4.98
N GLN A 140 31.49 4.61 5.62
CA GLN A 140 32.45 5.63 6.06
C GLN A 140 33.38 5.12 7.16
N LEU A 141 32.87 4.35 8.13
CA LEU A 141 33.67 3.73 9.18
C LEU A 141 34.62 2.68 8.59
N ARG A 142 34.15 1.88 7.62
CA ARG A 142 34.98 0.90 6.91
C ARG A 142 36.10 1.56 6.10
N ALA A 143 35.81 2.66 5.40
CA ALA A 143 36.82 3.43 4.67
C ALA A 143 37.85 4.07 5.61
N GLN A 144 37.41 4.62 6.75
CA GLN A 144 38.28 5.20 7.78
C GLN A 144 39.06 4.15 8.59
N ALA A 145 38.64 2.87 8.57
CA ALA A 145 39.37 1.74 9.14
C ALA A 145 40.45 1.18 8.20
N THR A 146 40.52 1.64 6.94
CA THR A 146 41.63 1.35 6.00
C THR A 146 42.61 2.52 5.79
N PRO A 147 43.44 2.87 6.79
CA PRO A 147 44.68 3.61 6.57
C PRO A 147 45.92 2.86 7.11
N LEU A 148 47.07 3.06 6.44
CA LEU A 148 48.41 2.59 6.85
C LEU A 148 48.64 1.06 6.88
N SER A 149 48.47 0.40 5.73
CA SER A 149 49.24 -0.83 5.41
C SER A 149 49.88 -0.76 4.01
N ALA A 150 49.24 -0.12 3.04
CA ALA A 150 49.70 0.05 1.65
C ALA A 150 50.89 1.04 1.48
N VAL A 151 51.82 1.11 2.44
CA VAL A 151 53.09 1.87 2.37
C VAL A 151 54.27 0.99 2.85
N GLN A 152 54.10 -0.34 2.80
CA GLN A 152 55.14 -1.34 3.11
C GLN A 152 55.26 -2.43 2.04
N GLU A 153 54.65 -2.25 0.86
CA GLU A 153 54.62 -3.24 -0.24
C GLU A 153 55.23 -2.69 -1.55
N GLU A 154 56.04 -1.62 -1.46
CA GLU A 154 56.81 -1.04 -2.58
C GLU A 154 58.33 -1.25 -2.45
N THR A 155 58.78 -2.24 -1.65
CA THR A 155 60.23 -2.51 -1.45
C THR A 155 60.66 -3.97 -1.62
N GLU A 156 59.93 -4.79 -2.40
CA GLU A 156 60.43 -6.12 -2.83
C GLU A 156 59.73 -6.69 -4.10
N ALA A 157 59.68 -5.92 -5.21
CA ALA A 157 59.14 -6.43 -6.49
C ALA A 157 59.68 -5.81 -7.81
N GLU A 158 60.68 -4.91 -7.79
CA GLU A 158 61.42 -4.54 -9.00
C GLU A 158 62.68 -5.40 -9.15
N ASP A 159 62.63 -6.45 -9.99
CA ASP A 159 63.63 -6.73 -11.04
C ASP A 159 63.27 -7.99 -11.86
N VAL A 160 62.68 -7.82 -13.06
CA VAL A 160 63.18 -8.40 -14.34
C VAL A 160 62.62 -7.53 -15.49
N GLU A 161 63.52 -6.89 -16.23
CA GLU A 161 63.36 -6.22 -17.55
C GLU A 161 62.21 -6.77 -18.42
N THR A 162 61.27 -5.99 -18.98
CA THR A 162 61.35 -4.78 -19.87
C THR A 162 62.03 -4.98 -21.24
N ALA A 163 61.20 -5.18 -22.27
CA ALA A 163 61.37 -4.67 -23.64
C ALA A 163 59.97 -4.69 -24.32
N ASP A 164 59.33 -3.54 -24.56
CA ASP A 164 59.45 -2.63 -25.72
C ASP A 164 59.02 -3.25 -27.06
N ALA A 165 58.22 -2.61 -27.93
CA ALA A 165 57.57 -1.28 -27.91
C ALA A 165 56.27 -1.38 -28.77
N GLU A 166 55.12 -0.80 -28.37
CA GLU A 166 54.64 0.58 -28.57
C GLU A 166 54.08 0.93 -29.98
N ASP A 167 53.19 1.95 -30.00
CA ASP A 167 52.56 2.66 -31.14
C ASP A 167 51.45 1.94 -31.96
N ALA A 168 50.41 2.60 -32.52
CA ALA A 168 49.43 3.57 -31.98
C ALA A 168 48.27 3.83 -33.00
N ASP A 169 47.20 4.48 -32.51
CA ASP A 169 46.30 5.44 -33.22
C ASP A 169 45.18 4.98 -34.22
N ALA A 170 44.21 5.89 -34.39
CA ALA A 170 43.30 6.12 -35.54
C ALA A 170 42.12 5.16 -35.91
N ALA A 171 40.99 5.33 -35.20
CA ALA A 171 39.69 5.84 -35.72
C ALA A 171 38.81 5.13 -36.80
N SER A 172 37.53 5.57 -36.84
CA SER A 172 36.34 5.16 -37.63
C SER A 172 35.65 3.83 -37.23
N GLU A 173 34.36 3.70 -36.89
CA GLU A 173 33.07 4.46 -37.02
C GLU A 173 32.10 3.86 -38.07
N THR A 174 30.96 3.31 -37.59
CA THR A 174 29.73 2.85 -38.31
C THR A 174 29.90 1.73 -39.38
N ASP A 175 29.10 0.65 -39.37
CA ASP A 175 27.68 0.66 -39.83
C ASP A 175 26.87 -0.59 -39.39
N GLU A 176 25.56 -0.41 -39.13
CA GLU A 176 24.45 -1.40 -39.26
C GLU A 176 23.52 -0.84 -40.37
N PRO A 177 22.78 -1.62 -41.21
CA PRO A 177 21.97 -2.81 -40.88
C PRO A 177 22.07 -3.91 -42.00
N GLU A 178 21.10 -4.69 -42.52
CA GLU A 178 19.65 -5.01 -42.34
C GLU A 178 19.47 -6.50 -42.75
N ALA A 179 18.77 -7.38 -42.01
CA ALA A 179 17.32 -7.70 -42.06
C ALA A 179 16.86 -8.77 -43.11
N ALA A 180 15.67 -9.33 -42.86
CA ALA A 180 14.88 -10.27 -43.69
C ALA A 180 15.43 -11.72 -43.89
N ALA A 181 14.60 -12.78 -44.03
CA ALA A 181 13.18 -13.00 -43.65
C ALA A 181 12.83 -14.51 -43.75
N ASP A 182 11.81 -14.94 -42.98
CA ASP A 182 10.86 -16.07 -43.18
C ASP A 182 9.96 -16.05 -41.91
N GLU A 183 8.61 -16.12 -41.88
CA GLU A 183 7.57 -16.80 -42.70
C GLU A 183 7.72 -18.33 -42.73
N ALA A 184 6.67 -19.15 -42.62
CA ALA A 184 5.34 -18.98 -42.01
C ALA A 184 4.75 -20.40 -41.79
N ASP A 185 3.74 -20.55 -40.92
CA ASP A 185 2.70 -21.58 -41.10
C ASP A 185 1.43 -21.22 -40.31
N GLU A 186 0.28 -21.26 -40.97
CA GLU A 186 -1.05 -21.22 -40.35
C GLU A 186 -1.70 -22.60 -40.51
N THR A 187 -2.49 -23.05 -39.53
CA THR A 187 -3.62 -23.93 -39.85
C THR A 187 -4.84 -23.62 -38.99
N ASP A 188 -5.93 -23.30 -39.68
CA ASP A 188 -7.27 -23.08 -39.14
C ASP A 188 -8.04 -24.41 -38.94
N ALA A 189 -9.02 -24.40 -38.03
CA ALA A 189 -10.18 -25.31 -38.05
C ALA A 189 -11.26 -24.81 -37.07
N SER A 190 -12.37 -24.26 -37.58
CA SER A 190 -13.58 -23.99 -36.79
C SER A 190 -14.46 -25.23 -36.59
N ALA A 191 -15.35 -25.18 -35.60
CA ALA A 191 -16.52 -26.07 -35.50
C ALA A 191 -17.63 -25.41 -34.66
N ASP A 192 -18.70 -24.96 -35.31
CA ASP A 192 -19.89 -24.38 -34.69
C ASP A 192 -20.76 -25.42 -33.96
N ALA A 193 -21.44 -25.00 -32.89
CA ALA A 193 -22.57 -25.70 -32.28
C ALA A 193 -23.38 -24.74 -31.40
N ASP A 194 -24.24 -23.92 -32.02
CA ASP A 194 -25.26 -23.12 -31.33
C ASP A 194 -26.51 -24.00 -31.12
N ASP A 195 -26.93 -24.21 -29.87
CA ASP A 195 -28.16 -24.93 -29.51
C ASP A 195 -28.66 -24.50 -28.12
N ASN A 196 -29.81 -23.81 -28.07
CA ASN A 196 -30.53 -23.48 -26.84
C ASN A 196 -31.99 -23.11 -27.19
N GLU A 197 -32.91 -24.06 -27.08
CA GLU A 197 -34.34 -23.89 -27.36
C GLU A 197 -35.02 -22.81 -26.47
N GLU A 198 -36.03 -22.14 -27.03
CA GLU A 198 -37.03 -21.37 -26.28
C GLU A 198 -38.14 -22.30 -25.73
N PRO A 199 -38.68 -22.04 -24.54
CA PRO A 199 -39.95 -22.61 -24.11
C PRO A 199 -41.12 -21.67 -24.48
N GLU A 200 -42.06 -22.14 -25.31
CA GLU A 200 -43.36 -21.48 -25.54
C GLU A 200 -44.35 -21.67 -24.37
N ASP A 201 -45.43 -20.87 -24.35
CA ASP A 201 -46.49 -20.87 -23.33
C ASP A 201 -47.48 -22.07 -23.42
N GLU A 202 -47.88 -22.65 -22.28
CA GLU A 202 -49.27 -23.09 -21.98
C GLU A 202 -49.54 -23.18 -20.45
#